data_AF-A0AAD4S8G3-F1
#
_entry.id   AF-A0AAD4S8G3-F1
#
_cell.length_a   1.000
_cell.length_b   1.000
_cell.length_c   1.000
_cell.angle_alpha   90.00
_cell.angle_beta   90.00
_cell.angle_gamma   90.00
#
_symmetry.space_group_name_H-M   'P 1'
#
loop_
_entity.id
_entity.type
_entity.pdbx_description
1 polymer ?
#
loop_
_entity_poly.entity_id
_entity_poly.type
_entity_poly.pdbx_seq_one_letter_code
_entity_poly.pdbx_strand_id
1 'polypeptide(L)'
;MGTYLREASSRKDGLVLDALDRLKREAREKRMDKLMPKTMTVREWEDFVKHVNSAEFRVKRLKMQEVHSKHTTPHTISRKGYARLVMDLQKELNTTNEIDRANLWKDGHKQRRGKNPYPGVIEAFEKLESSSRAWC
;
A
#
# COMPACT_ATOMS: atom_id res chain seq x y z
N MET A 1 -17.44 -1.04 -6.17
CA MET A 1 -16.13 -1.15 -6.85
C MET A 1 -16.26 -2.12 -8.02
N GLY A 2 -15.97 -1.67 -9.25
CA GLY A 2 -16.02 -2.51 -10.46
C GLY A 2 -15.03 -3.68 -10.42
N THR A 3 -15.28 -4.71 -11.23
CA THR A 3 -14.49 -5.95 -11.34
C THR A 3 -13.02 -5.69 -11.67
N TYR A 4 -12.75 -4.88 -12.70
CA TYR A 4 -11.39 -4.45 -13.05
C TYR A 4 -10.63 -3.83 -11.87
N LEU A 5 -11.23 -2.83 -11.20
CA LEU A 5 -10.58 -2.12 -10.09
C LEU A 5 -10.33 -3.04 -8.89
N ARG A 6 -11.21 -4.02 -8.66
CA ARG A 6 -11.06 -4.98 -7.57
C ARG A 6 -9.87 -5.91 -7.80
N GLU A 7 -9.71 -6.39 -9.04
CA GLU A 7 -8.56 -7.22 -9.39
C GLU A 7 -7.28 -6.39 -9.43
N ALA A 8 -7.28 -5.23 -10.09
CA ALA A 8 -6.11 -4.37 -10.17
C ALA A 8 -5.61 -3.85 -8.80
N SER A 9 -6.50 -3.72 -7.81
CA SER A 9 -6.15 -3.27 -6.44
C SER A 9 -5.89 -4.41 -5.44
N SER A 10 -6.14 -5.66 -5.81
CA SER A 10 -5.87 -6.80 -4.93
C SER A 10 -4.36 -6.94 -4.72
N ARG A 11 -3.92 -7.10 -3.46
CA ARG A 11 -2.48 -7.26 -3.13
C ARG A 11 -1.86 -8.54 -3.68
N LYS A 12 -2.68 -9.53 -4.04
CA LYS A 12 -2.26 -10.75 -4.75
C LYS A 12 -2.25 -10.54 -6.28
N ASP A 13 -3.09 -9.64 -6.77
CA ASP A 13 -3.39 -9.44 -8.19
C ASP A 13 -3.03 -8.03 -8.71
N GLY A 14 -2.16 -7.28 -8.02
CA GLY A 14 -1.45 -6.11 -8.60
C GLY A 14 -0.67 -6.48 -9.89
N LEU A 15 -0.55 -7.79 -10.10
CA LEU A 15 -0.17 -8.51 -11.29
C LEU A 15 -1.20 -8.47 -12.42
N VAL A 16 -2.40 -7.89 -12.32
CA VAL A 16 -3.38 -7.99 -13.42
C VAL A 16 -2.80 -7.36 -14.68
N LEU A 17 -2.32 -6.12 -14.60
CA LEU A 17 -1.69 -5.45 -15.75
C LEU A 17 -0.35 -6.10 -16.16
N ASP A 18 0.48 -6.54 -15.21
CA ASP A 18 1.75 -7.23 -15.55
C ASP A 18 1.50 -8.61 -16.18
N ALA A 19 0.49 -9.34 -15.72
CA ALA A 19 0.07 -10.63 -16.27
C ALA A 19 -0.62 -10.45 -17.61
N LEU A 20 -1.40 -9.38 -17.78
CA LEU A 20 -1.97 -8.99 -19.06
C LEU A 20 -0.89 -8.64 -20.08
N ASP A 21 0.17 -7.96 -19.66
CA ASP A 21 1.30 -7.62 -20.53
C ASP A 21 2.13 -8.87 -20.93
N ARG A 22 2.08 -9.94 -20.14
CA ARG A 22 2.66 -11.27 -20.48
C ARG A 22 1.77 -12.11 -21.40
N LEU A 23 0.49 -11.77 -21.55
CA LEU A 23 -0.44 -12.50 -22.41
C LEU A 23 -0.29 -12.08 -23.87
N LYS A 24 -0.51 -13.03 -24.79
CA LYS A 24 -0.69 -12.71 -26.21
C LYS A 24 -1.86 -11.75 -26.38
N ARG A 25 -1.78 -10.88 -27.39
CA ARG A 25 -2.75 -9.80 -27.67
C ARG A 25 -4.21 -10.26 -27.60
N GLU A 26 -4.54 -11.38 -28.24
CA GLU A 26 -5.90 -11.94 -28.26
C GLU A 26 -6.37 -12.44 -26.88
N ALA A 27 -5.49 -13.08 -26.11
CA ALA A 27 -5.82 -13.56 -24.77
C ALA A 27 -5.99 -12.40 -23.78
N ARG A 28 -5.24 -11.31 -24.00
CA ARG A 28 -5.31 -10.07 -23.25
C ARG A 28 -6.62 -9.33 -23.50
N GLU A 29 -7.04 -9.20 -24.76
CA GLU A 29 -8.33 -8.61 -25.16
C GLU A 29 -9.49 -9.40 -24.55
N LYS A 30 -9.51 -10.74 -24.70
CA LYS A 30 -10.52 -11.59 -24.06
C LYS A 30 -10.58 -11.47 -22.54
N ARG A 31 -9.44 -11.19 -21.89
CA ARG A 31 -9.39 -10.95 -20.44
C ARG A 31 -9.89 -9.56 -20.08
N MET A 32 -9.59 -8.53 -20.88
CA MET A 32 -10.18 -7.20 -20.71
C MET A 32 -11.71 -7.25 -20.78
N ASP A 33 -12.28 -7.93 -21.78
CA ASP A 33 -13.74 -7.98 -21.93
C ASP A 33 -14.43 -8.60 -20.72
N LYS A 34 -13.81 -9.61 -20.10
CA LYS A 34 -14.30 -10.22 -18.85
C LYS A 34 -14.23 -9.28 -17.63
N LEU A 35 -13.35 -8.28 -17.67
CA LEU A 35 -13.16 -7.33 -16.58
C LEU A 35 -14.07 -6.11 -16.68
N MET A 36 -14.82 -5.96 -17.77
CA MET A 36 -15.76 -4.86 -17.96
C MET A 36 -16.76 -4.80 -16.78
N PRO A 37 -16.85 -3.66 -16.07
CA PRO A 37 -17.84 -3.49 -15.01
C PRO A 37 -19.27 -3.47 -15.58
N LYS A 38 -20.21 -4.13 -14.89
CA LYS A 38 -21.65 -4.13 -15.25
C LYS A 38 -22.28 -2.73 -15.26
N THR A 39 -21.67 -1.77 -14.58
CA THR A 39 -22.18 -0.40 -14.41
C THR A 39 -21.73 0.55 -15.50
N MET A 40 -20.88 0.12 -16.44
CA MET A 40 -20.24 0.99 -17.40
C MET A 40 -20.64 0.61 -18.82
N THR A 41 -20.74 1.59 -19.70
CA THR A 41 -21.07 1.35 -21.11
C THR A 41 -19.89 0.77 -21.87
N VAL A 42 -20.17 0.09 -22.99
CA VAL A 42 -19.14 -0.50 -23.85
C VAL A 42 -18.17 0.57 -24.37
N ARG A 43 -18.70 1.74 -24.77
CA ARG A 43 -17.89 2.85 -25.29
C ARG A 43 -16.90 3.40 -24.25
N GLU A 44 -17.38 3.63 -23.02
CA GLU A 44 -16.52 4.05 -21.91
C GLU A 44 -15.45 2.99 -21.59
N TRP A 45 -15.78 1.70 -21.74
CA TRP A 45 -14.83 0.61 -21.53
C TRP A 45 -13.75 0.57 -22.60
N GLU A 46 -14.11 0.73 -23.87
CA GLU A 46 -13.15 0.82 -24.97
C GLU A 46 -12.20 2.00 -24.81
N ASP A 47 -12.71 3.18 -24.44
CA ASP A 47 -11.89 4.37 -24.22
C ASP A 47 -10.94 4.18 -23.02
N PHE A 48 -11.43 3.53 -21.95
CA PHE A 48 -10.59 3.14 -20.82
C PHE A 48 -9.47 2.15 -21.23
N VAL A 49 -9.80 1.10 -21.98
CA VAL A 49 -8.82 0.10 -22.43
C VAL A 49 -7.77 0.73 -23.34
N LYS A 50 -8.18 1.64 -24.24
CA LYS A 50 -7.24 2.43 -25.06
C LYS A 50 -6.31 3.27 -24.19
N HIS A 51 -6.84 3.96 -23.18
CA HIS A 51 -6.04 4.76 -22.26
C HIS A 51 -5.01 3.93 -21.48
N VAL A 52 -5.44 2.82 -20.88
CA VAL A 52 -4.55 1.92 -20.11
C VAL A 52 -3.49 1.25 -21.00
N ASN A 53 -3.79 1.03 -22.27
CA ASN A 53 -2.86 0.50 -23.26
C ASN A 53 -1.87 1.52 -23.82
N SER A 54 -2.10 2.82 -23.59
CA SER A 54 -1.21 3.86 -24.07
C SER A 54 0.19 3.73 -23.45
N ALA A 55 1.21 4.08 -24.25
CA ALA A 55 2.59 4.08 -23.78
C ALA A 55 2.79 5.03 -22.58
N GLU A 56 2.12 6.19 -22.61
CA GLU A 56 2.20 7.18 -21.53
C GLU A 56 1.71 6.62 -20.20
N PHE A 57 0.56 5.92 -20.20
CA PHE A 57 0.00 5.32 -18.99
C PHE A 57 0.95 4.27 -18.41
N ARG A 58 1.54 3.44 -19.27
CA ARG A 58 2.50 2.41 -18.86
C ARG A 58 3.74 3.00 -18.20
N VAL A 59 4.31 4.05 -18.78
CA VAL A 59 5.47 4.75 -18.20
C VAL A 59 5.13 5.32 -16.83
N LYS A 60 3.99 6.01 -16.70
CA LYS A 60 3.53 6.57 -15.41
C LYS A 60 3.30 5.46 -14.38
N ARG A 61 2.70 4.35 -14.78
CA ARG A 61 2.44 3.19 -13.90
C ARG A 61 3.75 2.59 -13.38
N LEU A 62 4.69 2.29 -14.26
CA LEU A 62 5.98 1.69 -13.88
C LEU A 62 6.75 2.59 -12.91
N LYS A 63 6.78 3.89 -13.17
CA LYS A 63 7.39 4.87 -12.26
C LYS A 63 6.76 4.81 -10.85
N MET A 64 5.43 4.74 -10.76
CA MET A 64 4.77 4.67 -9.46
C MET A 64 4.98 3.32 -8.76
N GLN A 65 5.03 2.22 -9.51
CA GLN A 65 5.39 0.90 -8.95
C GLN A 65 6.81 0.89 -8.38
N GLU A 66 7.76 1.55 -9.05
CA GLU A 66 9.13 1.69 -8.56
C GLU A 66 9.20 2.56 -7.29
N VAL A 67 8.43 3.64 -7.23
CA VAL A 67 8.33 4.45 -6.00
C VAL A 67 7.75 3.62 -4.86
N HIS A 68 6.71 2.83 -5.12
CA HIS A 68 6.08 1.98 -4.11
C HIS A 68 6.96 0.80 -3.68
N SER A 69 7.79 0.23 -4.57
CA SER A 69 8.69 -0.88 -4.20
C SER A 69 9.79 -0.45 -3.25
N LYS A 70 10.18 0.82 -3.28
CA LYS A 70 11.14 1.43 -2.33
C LYS A 70 10.54 1.67 -0.94
N HIS A 71 9.22 1.60 -0.79
CA HIS A 71 8.55 1.86 0.48
C HIS A 71 8.68 0.66 1.44
N THR A 72 9.72 0.70 2.28
CA THR A 72 10.10 -0.41 3.15
C THR A 72 9.42 -0.36 4.53
N THR A 73 8.82 0.78 4.89
CA THR A 73 8.19 1.04 6.19
C THR A 73 6.69 1.34 6.06
N PRO A 74 5.87 0.39 5.62
CA PRO A 74 4.44 0.62 5.48
C PRO A 74 3.77 0.82 6.84
N HIS A 75 2.92 1.84 6.94
CA HIS A 75 2.10 2.08 8.12
C HIS A 75 1.15 0.90 8.36
N THR A 76 1.22 0.33 9.56
CA THR A 76 0.37 -0.79 10.01
C THR A 76 -0.77 -0.37 10.93
N ILE A 77 -0.76 0.89 11.36
CA ILE A 77 -1.87 1.49 12.08
C ILE A 77 -3.07 1.39 11.16
N SER A 78 -4.08 0.64 11.57
CA SER A 78 -5.31 0.46 10.80
C SER A 78 -6.05 1.81 10.67
N ARG A 79 -7.37 1.80 10.52
CA ARG A 79 -8.19 3.04 10.46
C ARG A 79 -8.14 3.91 11.74
N LYS A 80 -7.35 3.53 12.75
CA LYS A 80 -7.14 4.33 13.96
C LYS A 80 -6.34 5.62 13.68
N GLY A 81 -5.29 5.55 12.85
CA GLY A 81 -4.36 6.66 12.65
C GLY A 81 -3.58 7.06 13.93
N TYR A 82 -2.64 8.00 13.81
CA TYR A 82 -1.79 8.42 14.93
C TYR A 82 -2.56 9.15 16.03
N ALA A 83 -3.56 9.98 15.68
CA ALA A 83 -4.32 10.75 16.67
C ALA A 83 -5.02 9.85 17.70
N ARG A 84 -5.65 8.76 17.25
CA ARG A 84 -6.29 7.80 18.18
C ARG A 84 -5.26 6.95 18.92
N LEU A 85 -4.13 6.63 18.29
CA LEU A 85 -3.03 5.93 18.96
C LEU A 85 -2.46 6.75 20.12
N VAL A 86 -2.32 8.06 19.94
CA VAL A 86 -1.93 9.00 21.02
C VAL A 86 -2.94 8.92 22.16
N MET A 87 -4.23 9.02 21.87
CA MET A 87 -5.28 8.94 22.91
C MET A 87 -5.28 7.60 23.65
N ASP A 88 -5.10 6.49 22.92
CA ASP A 88 -5.03 5.15 23.51
C ASP A 88 -3.82 5.04 24.46
N LEU A 89 -2.65 5.50 24.02
CA LEU A 89 -1.42 5.49 24.82
C LEU A 89 -1.50 6.42 26.03
N GLN A 90 -2.08 7.61 25.89
CA GLN A 90 -2.33 8.54 26.99
C GLN A 90 -3.24 7.91 28.05
N LYS A 91 -4.28 7.21 27.60
CA LYS A 91 -5.18 6.47 28.48
C LYS A 91 -4.48 5.31 29.19
N GLU A 92 -3.65 4.55 28.49
CA GLU A 92 -2.88 3.43 29.06
C GLU A 92 -1.86 3.90 30.11
N LEU A 93 -1.21 5.04 29.86
CA LEU A 93 -0.22 5.64 30.77
C LEU A 93 -0.84 6.54 31.84
N ASN A 94 -2.17 6.71 31.83
CA ASN A 94 -2.92 7.64 32.68
C ASN A 94 -2.29 9.05 32.70
N THR A 95 -1.92 9.57 31.54
CA THR A 95 -1.26 10.87 31.38
C THR A 95 -1.95 11.71 30.32
N THR A 96 -1.91 13.03 30.50
CA THR A 96 -2.35 14.00 29.47
C THR A 96 -1.16 14.61 28.74
N ASN A 97 0.07 14.22 29.12
CA ASN A 97 1.29 14.76 28.52
C ASN A 97 1.43 14.34 27.06
N GLU A 98 2.21 15.13 26.32
CA GLU A 98 2.59 14.81 24.95
C GLU A 98 3.43 13.51 24.93
N ILE A 99 3.06 12.59 24.04
CA ILE A 99 3.79 11.34 23.86
C ILE A 99 4.95 11.59 22.92
N ASP A 100 6.13 11.12 23.30
CA ASP A 100 7.30 11.16 22.44
C ASP A 100 7.02 10.51 21.07
N ARG A 101 7.43 11.23 20.02
CA ARG A 101 7.15 10.86 18.64
C ARG A 101 7.83 9.55 18.25
N ALA A 102 9.00 9.25 18.79
CA ALA A 102 9.69 8.00 18.50
C ALA A 102 8.96 6.81 19.13
N ASN A 103 8.47 6.96 20.37
CA ASN A 103 7.63 5.95 21.03
C ASN A 103 6.30 5.72 20.29
N LEU A 104 5.62 6.80 19.90
CA LEU A 104 4.40 6.74 19.09
C LEU A 104 4.64 6.01 17.75
N TRP A 105 5.77 6.27 17.11
CA TRP A 105 6.16 5.62 15.86
C TRP A 105 6.45 4.13 16.05
N LYS A 106 7.13 3.75 17.14
CA LYS A 106 7.37 2.35 17.51
C LYS A 106 6.06 1.59 17.69
N ASP A 107 5.15 2.14 18.49
CA ASP A 107 3.85 1.50 18.75
C ASP A 107 2.98 1.42 17.50
N GLY A 108 3.03 2.44 16.65
CA GLY A 108 2.30 2.45 15.39
C GLY A 108 2.73 1.36 14.40
N HIS A 109 4.00 0.93 14.47
CA HIS A 109 4.55 -0.10 13.59
C HIS A 109 4.67 -1.48 14.25
N LYS A 110 4.23 -1.63 15.51
CA LYS A 110 4.04 -2.96 16.12
C LYS A 110 2.92 -3.70 15.40
N GLN A 111 3.22 -4.89 14.89
CA GLN A 111 2.19 -5.76 14.31
C GLN A 111 1.35 -6.43 15.39
N ARG A 112 0.12 -6.83 15.03
CA ARG A 112 -0.77 -7.60 15.90
C ARG A 112 -0.07 -8.89 16.36
N ARG A 113 -0.22 -9.21 17.66
CA ARG A 113 0.46 -10.29 18.40
C ARG A 113 0.85 -11.50 17.53
N GLY A 114 2.15 -11.77 17.46
CA GLY A 114 2.74 -12.95 16.81
C GLY A 114 3.38 -12.73 15.44
N LYS A 115 3.33 -11.51 14.88
CA LYS A 115 4.03 -11.19 13.62
C LYS A 115 5.14 -10.18 13.82
N ASN A 116 6.26 -10.42 13.15
CA ASN A 116 7.36 -9.46 13.12
C ASN A 116 7.00 -8.24 12.27
N PRO A 117 7.44 -7.03 12.64
CA PRO A 117 7.36 -5.86 11.79
C PRO A 117 8.04 -6.09 10.43
N TYR A 118 7.75 -5.22 9.46
CA TYR A 118 8.42 -5.28 8.17
C TYR A 118 9.93 -5.05 8.33
N PRO A 119 10.81 -5.66 7.50
CA PRO A 119 12.26 -5.58 7.67
C PRO A 119 12.81 -4.16 7.81
N GLY A 120 12.34 -3.21 7.00
CA GLY A 120 12.78 -1.81 7.11
C GLY A 120 12.30 -1.10 8.38
N VAL A 121 11.22 -1.58 9.01
CA VAL A 121 10.80 -1.09 10.34
C VAL A 121 11.75 -1.62 11.42
N ILE A 122 12.21 -2.87 11.30
CA ILE A 122 13.16 -3.47 12.23
C ILE A 122 14.49 -2.68 12.19
N GLU A 123 15.01 -2.42 11.00
CA GLU A 123 16.23 -1.61 10.82
C GLU A 123 16.07 -0.21 11.43
N ALA A 124 14.90 0.42 11.26
CA ALA A 124 14.61 1.72 11.87
C ALA A 124 14.53 1.64 13.41
N PHE A 125 13.99 0.56 13.98
CA PHE A 125 14.01 0.33 15.43
C PHE A 125 15.44 0.22 15.95
N GLU A 126 16.30 -0.56 15.28
CA GLU A 126 17.70 -0.72 15.67
C GLU A 126 18.45 0.63 15.64
N LYS A 127 18.24 1.44 14.62
CA LYS A 127 18.83 2.80 14.53
C LYS A 127 18.35 3.74 15.63
N LEU A 128 17.07 3.66 16.02
CA LEU A 128 16.55 4.44 17.14
C LEU A 128 17.17 4.00 18.47
N GLU A 129 17.30 2.70 18.70
CA GLU A 129 17.93 2.15 19.91
C GLU A 129 19.43 2.47 20.00
N SER A 130 20.15 2.43 18.87
CA SER A 130 21.58 2.79 18.83
C SER A 130 21.79 4.28 19.08
N SER A 131 20.91 5.12 18.52
CA SER A 131 20.96 6.57 18.74
C SER A 131 20.60 6.92 20.18
N SER A 132 19.61 6.26 20.77
CA SER A 132 19.28 6.48 22.19
C SER A 132 20.43 6.12 23.13
N ARG A 133 21.24 5.12 22.77
CA ARG A 133 22.40 4.68 23.59
C ARG A 133 23.64 5.54 23.41
N ALA A 134 23.79 6.23 22.28
CA ALA A 134 24.97 7.06 22.00
C ALA A 134 24.93 8.44 22.69
N TRP A 135 23.79 8.82 23.26
CA TRP A 135 23.56 10.13 23.91
C TRP A 135 23.35 10.02 25.44
N CYS A 136 23.49 8.81 26.00
CA CYS A 136 23.61 8.54 27.44
C CYS A 136 25.05 8.23 27.78
#